data_AF-A0A0M1JPD5-F1
#
_entry.id   AF-A0A0M1JPD5-F1
#
_cell.length_a   1.000
_cell.length_b   1.000
_cell.length_c   1.000
_cell.angle_alpha   90.00
_cell.angle_beta   90.00
_cell.angle_gamma   90.00
#
_symmetry.space_group_name_H-M   'P 1'
#
loop_
_entity.id
_entity.type
_entity.pdbx_description
1 polymer ?
#
loop_
_entity_poly.entity_id
_entity_poly.type
_entity_poly.pdbx_seq_one_letter_code
_entity_poly.pdbx_strand_id
1 'polypeptide(L)'
;MPFLEKCFPQCVFKRKTPARQKPGPKANQPNRGSTSGYGRTGDSLIAQINRELAIALRNEPESCQLILVIDDLDCRNYQSQKQKFLAAINLIPNCATITKFVAFAAPELEAWIIADWDNSIAKYTDFRRRHEQMRWWLSQQCHVPFDAPESFSTYDPSRDSCEEKLSDLLILSTTRIDDSNIEQPPFSKKNHTPELLKMLNPEVIQKKCLIFREFYNYMRYFFR
;
A
#
# COMPACT_ATOMS: atom_id res chain seq x y z
N MET A 1 -9.21 -6.96 -7.13
CA MET A 1 -7.94 -6.70 -6.40
C MET A 1 -7.42 -8.05 -5.94
N PRO A 2 -6.43 -8.65 -6.63
CA PRO A 2 -6.11 -10.08 -6.48
C PRO A 2 -5.84 -10.53 -5.04
N PHE A 3 -5.16 -9.70 -4.24
CA PHE A 3 -4.90 -9.99 -2.83
C PHE A 3 -6.18 -10.06 -1.98
N LEU A 4 -7.10 -9.12 -2.15
CA LEU A 4 -8.35 -9.09 -1.39
C LEU A 4 -9.27 -10.25 -1.77
N GLU A 5 -9.38 -10.54 -3.07
CA GLU A 5 -10.17 -11.66 -3.59
C GLU A 5 -9.61 -13.00 -3.10
N LYS A 6 -8.28 -13.14 -3.00
CA LYS A 6 -7.62 -14.30 -2.39
C LYS A 6 -7.93 -14.44 -0.90
N CYS A 7 -7.87 -13.33 -0.15
CA CYS A 7 -8.04 -13.36 1.31
C CYS A 7 -9.51 -13.50 1.75
N PHE A 8 -10.43 -12.97 0.96
CA PHE A 8 -11.86 -12.91 1.26
C PHE A 8 -12.68 -13.40 0.06
N PRO A 9 -12.62 -14.71 -0.26
CA PRO A 9 -13.24 -15.27 -1.46
C PRO A 9 -14.78 -15.19 -1.45
N GLN A 10 -15.39 -14.99 -0.29
CA GLN A 10 -16.82 -14.78 -0.13
C GLN A 10 -17.28 -13.35 -0.49
N CYS A 11 -16.35 -12.43 -0.71
CA CYS A 11 -16.64 -11.02 -0.96
C CYS A 11 -16.49 -10.66 -2.44
N VAL A 12 -17.40 -9.82 -2.95
CA VAL A 12 -17.30 -9.24 -4.30
C VAL A 12 -16.75 -7.81 -4.21
N PHE A 13 -15.50 -7.62 -4.64
CA PHE A 13 -14.85 -6.30 -4.59
C PHE A 13 -15.06 -5.52 -5.89
N LYS A 14 -15.75 -4.38 -5.81
CA LYS A 14 -15.88 -3.42 -6.92
C LYS A 14 -14.97 -2.21 -6.69
N ARG A 15 -13.85 -2.12 -7.43
CA ARG A 15 -12.95 -0.95 -7.36
C ARG A 15 -13.62 0.27 -7.99
N LYS A 16 -13.70 1.38 -7.26
CA LYS A 16 -14.23 2.67 -7.78
C LYS A 16 -13.16 3.76 -7.95
N THR A 17 -12.00 3.64 -7.29
CA THR A 17 -10.89 4.61 -7.41
C THR A 17 -9.53 3.92 -7.59
N PRO A 18 -8.56 4.56 -8.30
CA PRO A 18 -8.74 5.75 -9.14
C PRO A 18 -9.42 5.40 -10.47
N ALA A 19 -10.22 6.32 -11.01
CA ALA A 19 -10.95 6.15 -12.28
C ALA A 19 -10.03 6.10 -13.52
N ARG A 20 -8.76 6.49 -13.40
CA ARG A 20 -7.72 6.39 -14.44
C ARG A 20 -6.44 5.78 -13.87
N GLN A 21 -5.71 5.00 -14.68
CA GLN A 21 -4.35 4.59 -14.34
C GLN A 21 -3.45 5.84 -14.26
N LYS A 22 -2.73 6.00 -13.15
CA LYS A 22 -1.72 7.06 -13.04
C LYS A 22 -0.60 6.78 -14.07
N PRO A 23 -0.20 7.75 -14.91
CA PRO A 23 1.00 7.63 -15.71
C PRO A 23 2.21 7.41 -14.77
N GLY A 24 3.13 6.53 -15.16
CA GLY A 24 4.37 6.34 -14.41
C GLY A 24 5.24 7.62 -14.39
N PRO A 25 6.25 7.69 -13.51
CA PRO A 25 7.24 8.76 -13.56
C PRO A 25 7.88 8.79 -14.96
N LYS A 26 7.92 9.96 -15.61
CA LYS A 26 8.52 10.10 -16.94
C LYS A 26 10.03 9.91 -16.83
N ALA A 27 10.58 8.95 -17.55
CA ALA A 27 12.03 8.84 -17.74
C ALA A 27 12.53 10.01 -18.61
N ASN A 28 13.69 10.58 -18.26
CA ASN A 28 14.43 11.64 -18.95
C ASN A 28 14.04 13.11 -18.65
N GLN A 29 14.27 13.57 -17.43
CA GLN A 29 14.65 14.98 -17.23
C GLN A 29 15.93 15.07 -16.39
N PRO A 30 17.06 15.49 -17.00
CA PRO A 30 18.30 15.71 -16.27
C PRO A 30 18.20 17.02 -15.47
N ASN A 31 18.61 16.98 -14.20
CA ASN A 31 18.88 18.13 -13.33
C ASN A 31 17.74 19.17 -13.19
N ARG A 32 16.72 18.81 -12.40
CA ARG A 32 16.13 19.75 -11.44
C ARG A 32 16.18 19.11 -10.05
N GLY A 33 16.91 19.73 -9.15
CA GLY A 33 16.90 19.37 -7.74
C GLY A 33 15.47 19.35 -7.17
N SER A 34 15.25 18.45 -6.22
CA SER A 34 14.31 18.58 -5.10
C SER A 34 12.84 18.92 -5.38
N THR A 35 12.24 18.46 -6.49
CA THR A 35 10.77 18.46 -6.67
C THR A 35 10.26 17.11 -7.22
N SER A 36 10.72 16.03 -6.60
CA SER A 36 10.23 14.67 -6.83
C SER A 36 8.80 14.54 -6.29
N GLY A 37 7.80 14.57 -7.17
CA GLY A 37 6.47 13.95 -6.99
C GLY A 37 5.90 13.94 -5.56
N TYR A 38 5.91 15.09 -4.88
CA TYR A 38 5.54 15.18 -3.47
C TYR A 38 4.05 14.85 -3.28
N GLY A 39 3.77 14.08 -2.23
CA GLY A 39 2.50 13.45 -1.94
C GLY A 39 1.32 14.42 -1.94
N ARG A 40 0.47 14.30 -2.97
CA ARG A 40 -0.92 14.81 -2.96
C ARG A 40 -1.92 13.66 -2.79
N THR A 41 -1.48 12.51 -2.28
CA THR A 41 -2.20 11.23 -2.38
C THR A 41 -3.50 11.23 -1.58
N GLY A 42 -3.48 11.65 -0.31
CA GLY A 42 -4.67 11.70 0.56
C GLY A 42 -5.76 12.66 0.07
N ASP A 43 -5.43 13.94 -0.17
CA ASP A 43 -6.40 14.94 -0.65
C ASP A 43 -6.94 14.61 -2.04
N SER A 44 -6.10 14.04 -2.91
CA SER A 44 -6.55 13.56 -4.22
C SER A 44 -7.51 12.38 -4.10
N LEU A 45 -7.31 11.50 -3.11
CA LEU A 45 -8.19 10.37 -2.87
C LEU A 45 -9.53 10.83 -2.28
N ILE A 46 -9.53 11.78 -1.33
CA ILE A 46 -10.76 12.40 -0.81
C ILE A 46 -11.57 13.04 -1.94
N ALA A 47 -10.91 13.82 -2.81
CA ALA A 47 -11.57 14.42 -3.97
C ALA A 47 -12.16 13.37 -4.93
N GLN A 48 -11.45 12.25 -5.14
CA GLN A 48 -11.96 11.13 -5.94
C GLN A 48 -13.11 10.41 -5.25
N ILE A 49 -13.05 10.18 -3.94
CA ILE A 49 -14.15 9.58 -3.17
C ILE A 49 -15.41 10.42 -3.32
N ASN A 50 -15.31 11.74 -3.10
CA ASN A 50 -16.44 12.66 -3.21
C ASN A 50 -17.10 12.62 -4.59
N ARG A 51 -16.31 12.47 -5.66
CA ARG A 51 -16.81 12.41 -7.03
C ARG A 51 -17.36 11.02 -7.38
N GLU A 52 -16.55 9.99 -7.25
CA GLU A 52 -16.82 8.66 -7.80
C GLU A 52 -17.83 7.88 -6.96
N LEU A 53 -17.79 8.01 -5.63
CA LEU A 53 -18.72 7.30 -4.75
C LEU A 53 -20.15 7.83 -4.91
N ALA A 54 -20.31 9.15 -5.03
CA ALA A 54 -21.61 9.77 -5.27
C ALA A 54 -22.24 9.29 -6.61
N ILE A 55 -21.43 9.12 -7.65
CA ILE A 55 -21.88 8.58 -8.95
C ILE A 55 -22.24 7.09 -8.82
N ALA A 56 -21.37 6.31 -8.17
CA ALA A 56 -21.57 4.87 -8.01
C ALA A 56 -22.87 4.54 -7.24
N LEU A 57 -23.16 5.26 -6.15
CA LEU A 57 -24.35 5.02 -5.35
C LEU A 57 -25.64 5.44 -6.04
N ARG A 58 -25.60 6.41 -6.96
CA ARG A 58 -26.78 6.77 -7.77
C ARG A 58 -27.11 5.71 -8.81
N ASN A 59 -26.09 5.06 -9.38
CA ASN A 59 -26.27 4.11 -10.48
C ASN A 59 -26.45 2.65 -10.00
N GLU A 60 -25.97 2.31 -8.79
CA GLU A 60 -26.00 0.94 -8.26
C GLU A 60 -26.40 0.87 -6.77
N PRO A 61 -27.57 1.41 -6.36
CA PRO A 61 -27.92 1.61 -4.94
C PRO A 61 -28.03 0.33 -4.11
N GLU A 62 -28.47 -0.80 -4.69
CA GLU A 62 -28.83 -2.00 -3.93
C GLU A 62 -27.67 -2.98 -3.67
N SER A 63 -26.44 -2.70 -4.13
CA SER A 63 -25.36 -3.70 -4.13
C SER A 63 -24.19 -3.44 -3.16
N CYS A 64 -24.25 -2.37 -2.36
CA CYS A 64 -23.11 -1.97 -1.51
C CYS A 64 -23.38 -2.19 -0.02
N GLN A 65 -22.79 -3.25 0.54
CA GLN A 65 -22.83 -3.52 1.99
C GLN A 65 -21.75 -2.76 2.77
N LEU A 66 -20.59 -2.54 2.14
CA LEU A 66 -19.42 -1.93 2.76
C LEU A 66 -18.71 -0.99 1.79
N ILE A 67 -18.48 0.24 2.24
CA ILE A 67 -17.53 1.18 1.62
C ILE A 67 -16.18 0.95 2.29
N LEU A 68 -15.24 0.37 1.54
CA LEU A 68 -13.87 0.12 1.97
C LEU A 68 -12.92 1.12 1.31
N VAL A 69 -12.20 1.91 2.12
CA VAL A 69 -11.08 2.73 1.67
C VAL A 69 -9.78 2.06 2.09
N ILE A 70 -8.82 1.96 1.17
CA ILE A 70 -7.45 1.52 1.44
C ILE A 70 -6.53 2.60 0.87
N ASP A 71 -5.65 3.13 1.71
CA ASP A 71 -4.66 4.15 1.34
C ASP A 71 -3.30 3.81 1.95
N ASP A 72 -2.22 4.34 1.37
CA ASP A 72 -0.92 4.34 2.03
C ASP A 72 -0.94 5.35 3.18
N LEU A 73 -0.42 4.98 4.34
CA LEU A 73 -0.43 5.89 5.50
C LEU A 73 0.61 7.00 5.33
N ASP A 74 1.70 6.72 4.60
CA ASP A 74 2.90 7.55 4.45
C ASP A 74 3.36 8.15 5.81
N CYS A 75 3.43 7.32 6.85
CA CYS A 75 3.83 7.72 8.20
C CYS A 75 2.92 8.75 8.90
N ARG A 76 1.78 9.14 8.29
CA ARG A 76 0.81 10.05 8.93
C ARG A 76 0.14 9.41 10.15
N ASN A 77 -0.46 10.23 10.99
CA ASN A 77 -1.25 9.72 12.12
C ASN A 77 -2.48 8.94 11.65
N TYR A 78 -2.54 7.66 12.02
CA TYR A 78 -3.61 6.72 11.66
C TYR A 78 -5.01 7.23 12.03
N GLN A 79 -5.23 7.64 13.29
CA GLN A 79 -6.55 8.11 13.75
C GLN A 79 -7.01 9.36 13.00
N SER A 80 -6.13 10.35 12.85
CA SER A 80 -6.45 11.60 12.16
C SER A 80 -6.79 11.35 10.68
N GLN A 81 -6.01 10.50 9.99
CA GLN A 81 -6.30 10.15 8.59
C GLN A 81 -7.60 9.37 8.44
N LYS A 82 -7.86 8.40 9.34
CA LYS A 82 -9.12 7.65 9.39
C LYS A 82 -10.32 8.60 9.53
N GLN A 83 -10.24 9.56 10.43
CA GLN A 83 -11.31 10.55 10.65
C GLN A 83 -11.53 11.43 9.41
N LYS A 84 -10.47 11.88 8.73
CA LYS A 84 -10.59 12.67 7.49
C LYS A 84 -11.38 11.92 6.40
N PHE A 85 -11.05 10.65 6.16
CA PHE A 85 -11.77 9.85 5.17
C PHE A 85 -13.22 9.59 5.58
N LEU A 86 -13.48 9.24 6.84
CA LEU A 86 -14.85 9.01 7.33
C LEU A 86 -15.69 10.29 7.25
N ALA A 87 -15.13 11.44 7.62
CA ALA A 87 -15.81 12.73 7.50
C ALA A 87 -16.18 13.04 6.05
N ALA A 88 -15.26 12.82 5.10
CA ALA A 88 -15.54 13.00 3.68
C ALA A 88 -16.66 12.08 3.17
N ILE A 89 -16.64 10.78 3.53
CA ILE A 89 -17.67 9.81 3.11
C ILE A 89 -19.04 10.19 3.69
N ASN A 90 -19.09 10.67 4.94
CA ASN A 90 -20.35 11.02 5.59
C ASN A 90 -21.04 12.25 4.99
N LEU A 91 -20.31 13.09 4.24
CA LEU A 91 -20.91 14.22 3.50
C LEU A 91 -21.62 13.77 2.22
N ILE A 92 -21.43 12.53 1.78
CA ILE A 92 -21.99 12.03 0.52
C ILE A 92 -23.44 11.56 0.77
N PRO A 93 -24.43 12.03 0.00
CA PRO A 93 -25.81 11.59 0.13
C PRO A 93 -25.95 10.08 -0.02
N ASN A 94 -26.89 9.48 0.71
CA ASN A 94 -27.19 8.04 0.70
C ASN A 94 -26.07 7.12 1.24
N CYS A 95 -24.98 7.67 1.81
CA CYS A 95 -23.97 6.88 2.50
C CYS A 95 -24.33 6.54 3.94
N ALA A 96 -25.28 7.24 4.57
CA ALA A 96 -25.50 7.17 6.02
C ALA A 96 -25.73 5.74 6.55
N THR A 97 -26.49 4.93 5.81
CA THR A 97 -26.87 3.56 6.18
C THR A 97 -25.84 2.49 5.80
N ILE A 98 -24.90 2.81 4.91
CA ILE A 98 -23.88 1.85 4.44
C ILE A 98 -22.76 1.77 5.47
N THR A 99 -22.25 0.57 5.77
CA THR A 99 -21.08 0.42 6.65
C THR A 99 -19.84 1.02 5.98
N LYS A 100 -18.97 1.69 6.75
CA LYS A 100 -17.71 2.26 6.26
C LYS A 100 -16.53 1.67 7.02
N PHE A 101 -15.46 1.35 6.30
CA PHE A 101 -14.19 1.00 6.90
C PHE A 101 -13.04 1.67 6.14
N VAL A 102 -12.10 2.23 6.89
CA VAL A 102 -10.88 2.83 6.34
C VAL A 102 -9.72 2.01 6.86
N ALA A 103 -9.03 1.35 5.94
CA ALA A 103 -7.82 0.59 6.17
C ALA A 103 -6.61 1.36 5.63
N PHE A 104 -5.43 1.08 6.19
CA PHE A 104 -4.18 1.64 5.69
C PHE A 104 -3.14 0.55 5.47
N ALA A 105 -2.31 0.76 4.46
CA ALA A 105 -1.01 0.12 4.38
C ALA A 105 0.01 1.06 5.05
N ALA A 106 0.61 0.61 6.16
CA ALA A 106 1.50 1.43 6.97
C ALA A 106 2.94 0.91 6.89
N PRO A 107 3.94 1.78 6.67
CA PRO A 107 3.78 3.13 6.10
C PRO A 107 3.21 3.12 4.67
N GLU A 108 3.43 2.05 3.91
CA GLU A 108 2.93 1.82 2.55
C GLU A 108 2.82 0.30 2.30
N LEU A 109 2.26 -0.12 1.15
CA LEU A 109 2.03 -1.54 0.82
C LEU A 109 3.28 -2.43 0.92
N GLU A 110 4.46 -1.90 0.63
CA GLU A 110 5.72 -2.63 0.71
C GLU A 110 6.04 -3.13 2.12
N ALA A 111 5.46 -2.54 3.17
CA ALA A 111 5.56 -3.06 4.53
C ALA A 111 4.98 -4.48 4.67
N TRP A 112 3.89 -4.78 3.95
CA TRP A 112 3.30 -6.12 3.95
C TRP A 112 4.19 -7.14 3.23
N ILE A 113 4.89 -6.69 2.18
CA ILE A 113 5.88 -7.50 1.46
C ILE A 113 7.07 -7.82 2.38
N ILE A 114 7.57 -6.82 3.11
CA ILE A 114 8.67 -7.00 4.08
C ILE A 114 8.26 -7.93 5.22
N ALA A 115 7.03 -7.78 5.73
CA ALA A 115 6.52 -8.62 6.82
C ALA A 115 6.55 -10.11 6.44
N ASP A 116 6.20 -10.43 5.19
CA ASP A 116 6.13 -11.79 4.65
C ASP A 116 7.21 -12.05 3.59
N TRP A 117 8.44 -11.63 3.90
CA TRP A 117 9.60 -11.72 3.02
C TRP A 117 9.83 -13.14 2.47
N ASP A 118 9.73 -14.15 3.34
CA ASP A 118 10.08 -15.54 3.03
C ASP A 118 9.06 -16.22 2.11
N ASN A 119 7.82 -15.71 2.04
CA ASN A 119 6.83 -16.17 1.08
C ASN A 119 6.74 -15.29 -0.17
N SER A 120 7.31 -14.08 -0.16
CA SER A 120 7.27 -13.13 -1.27
C SER A 120 8.63 -13.01 -1.96
N ILE A 121 9.45 -12.02 -1.59
CA ILE A 121 10.73 -11.69 -2.22
C ILE A 121 11.67 -12.90 -2.26
N ALA A 122 11.74 -13.70 -1.19
CA ALA A 122 12.61 -14.87 -1.13
C ALA A 122 12.26 -15.95 -2.17
N LYS A 123 11.01 -15.99 -2.64
CA LYS A 123 10.53 -16.99 -3.62
C LYS A 123 10.37 -16.43 -5.02
N TYR A 124 10.32 -15.10 -5.16
CA TYR A 124 10.09 -14.45 -6.45
C TYR A 124 11.30 -14.61 -7.38
N THR A 125 11.08 -14.94 -8.65
CA THR A 125 12.14 -15.33 -9.60
C THR A 125 13.26 -14.32 -9.72
N ASP A 126 12.92 -13.03 -9.64
CA ASP A 126 13.83 -11.91 -9.91
C ASP A 126 14.68 -11.52 -8.69
N PHE A 127 14.34 -12.06 -7.51
CA PHE A 127 14.97 -11.70 -6.23
C PHE A 127 15.46 -12.91 -5.43
N ARG A 128 14.90 -14.11 -5.64
CA ARG A 128 15.20 -15.34 -4.88
C ARG A 128 16.68 -15.73 -4.79
N ARG A 129 17.54 -15.24 -5.69
CA ARG A 129 18.99 -15.52 -5.66
C ARG A 129 19.78 -14.53 -4.79
N ARG A 130 19.23 -13.33 -4.55
CA ARG A 130 19.89 -12.22 -3.84
C ARG A 130 19.10 -11.70 -2.65
N HIS A 131 17.96 -12.31 -2.33
CA HIS A 131 17.06 -11.84 -1.28
C HIS A 131 17.73 -11.77 0.10
N GLU A 132 18.67 -12.67 0.41
CA GLU A 132 19.40 -12.63 1.70
C GLU A 132 20.27 -11.38 1.80
N GLN A 133 20.98 -11.04 0.72
CA GLN A 133 21.79 -9.84 0.64
C GLN A 133 20.92 -8.57 0.66
N MET A 134 19.79 -8.57 -0.08
CA MET A 134 18.81 -7.49 -0.03
C MET A 134 18.30 -7.28 1.41
N ARG A 135 17.90 -8.38 2.07
CA ARG A 135 17.40 -8.36 3.46
C ARG A 135 18.46 -7.87 4.43
N TRP A 136 19.70 -8.34 4.28
CA TRP A 136 20.82 -7.89 5.10
C TRP A 136 21.05 -6.39 4.94
N TRP A 137 21.10 -5.88 3.71
CA TRP A 137 21.30 -4.46 3.45
C TRP A 137 20.17 -3.61 4.02
N LEU A 138 18.91 -3.98 3.75
CA LEU A 138 17.73 -3.30 4.29
C LEU A 138 17.74 -3.28 5.82
N SER A 139 18.09 -4.40 6.46
CA SER A 139 18.12 -4.54 7.91
C SER A 139 19.27 -3.77 8.56
N GLN A 140 20.48 -3.90 8.02
CA GLN A 140 21.71 -3.45 8.68
C GLN A 140 22.10 -2.03 8.29
N GLN A 141 21.85 -1.64 7.03
CA GLN A 141 22.26 -0.35 6.49
C GLN A 141 21.13 0.67 6.50
N CYS A 142 19.88 0.22 6.32
CA CYS A 142 18.70 1.08 6.27
C CYS A 142 17.79 0.92 7.49
N HIS A 143 18.17 0.08 8.46
CA HIS A 143 17.44 -0.14 9.70
C HIS A 143 15.96 -0.50 9.52
N VAL A 144 15.62 -1.20 8.42
CA VAL A 144 14.25 -1.65 8.17
C VAL A 144 13.86 -2.73 9.19
N PRO A 145 12.80 -2.54 10.00
CA PRO A 145 12.38 -3.50 11.02
C PRO A 145 11.54 -4.63 10.41
N PHE A 146 12.15 -5.78 10.13
CA PHE A 146 11.46 -6.93 9.52
C PHE A 146 10.40 -7.61 10.42
N ASP A 147 10.44 -7.36 11.73
CA ASP A 147 9.48 -7.88 12.71
C ASP A 147 8.38 -6.87 13.06
N ALA A 148 8.56 -5.59 12.72
CA ALA A 148 7.55 -4.56 12.87
C ALA A 148 7.58 -3.55 11.69
N PRO A 149 7.32 -3.97 10.43
CA PRO A 149 7.55 -3.13 9.26
C PRO A 149 6.71 -1.84 9.24
N GLU A 150 5.57 -1.83 9.93
CA GLU A 150 4.70 -0.64 10.03
C GLU A 150 5.31 0.50 10.86
N SER A 151 6.36 0.24 11.65
CA SER A 151 7.08 1.26 12.41
C SER A 151 8.23 1.90 11.63
N PHE A 152 8.38 1.58 10.35
CA PHE A 152 9.47 2.11 9.55
C PHE A 152 9.28 3.60 9.21
N SER A 153 10.39 4.34 9.25
CA SER A 153 10.48 5.78 8.99
C SER A 153 9.70 6.64 9.99
N THR A 154 9.93 7.95 9.92
CA THR A 154 9.20 8.99 10.63
C THR A 154 8.41 9.84 9.63
N TYR A 155 7.44 10.59 10.15
CA TYR A 155 6.69 11.55 9.35
C TYR A 155 7.49 12.84 9.13
N ASP A 156 7.61 13.26 7.87
CA ASP A 156 8.21 14.53 7.46
C ASP A 156 7.09 15.54 7.10
N PRO A 157 6.86 16.58 7.94
CA PRO A 157 5.83 17.59 7.68
C PRO A 157 6.07 18.41 6.41
N SER A 158 7.32 18.54 5.95
CA SER A 158 7.65 19.33 4.76
C SER A 158 7.23 18.64 3.47
N ARG A 159 7.22 17.30 3.50
CA ARG A 159 6.85 16.44 2.36
C ARG A 159 5.44 15.87 2.50
N ASP A 160 4.81 16.04 3.65
CA ASP A 160 3.55 15.37 4.04
C ASP A 160 3.60 13.86 3.73
N SER A 161 4.69 13.20 4.11
CA SER A 161 4.88 11.76 3.91
C SER A 161 6.02 11.23 4.78
N CYS A 162 6.36 9.95 4.66
CA CYS A 162 7.55 9.41 5.31
C CYS A 162 8.83 10.14 4.85
N GLU A 163 9.77 10.34 5.78
CA GLU A 163 11.12 10.81 5.49
C GLU A 163 11.83 9.89 4.47
N GLU A 164 11.72 8.58 4.70
CA GLU A 164 12.21 7.52 3.83
C GLU A 164 11.09 6.59 3.38
N LYS A 165 11.18 6.08 2.15
CA LYS A 165 10.19 5.14 1.60
C LYS A 165 10.75 3.74 1.48
N LEU A 166 10.05 2.75 2.02
CA LEU A 166 10.40 1.32 1.90
C LEU A 166 10.55 0.92 0.44
N SER A 167 9.67 1.43 -0.39
CA SER A 167 9.62 1.16 -1.81
C SER A 167 10.82 1.75 -2.57
N ASP A 168 11.44 2.83 -2.09
CA ASP A 168 12.69 3.36 -2.65
C ASP A 168 13.89 2.56 -2.13
N LEU A 169 13.88 2.16 -0.85
CA LEU A 169 14.89 1.26 -0.29
C LEU A 169 14.89 -0.11 -0.97
N LEU A 170 13.74 -0.68 -1.30
CA LEU A 170 13.64 -1.93 -2.06
C LEU A 170 14.29 -1.78 -3.44
N ILE A 171 14.08 -0.66 -4.13
CA ILE A 171 14.76 -0.38 -5.41
C ILE A 171 16.27 -0.32 -5.20
N LEU A 172 16.74 0.46 -4.23
CA LEU A 172 18.17 0.60 -3.94
C LEU A 172 18.82 -0.73 -3.55
N SER A 173 18.12 -1.57 -2.80
CA SER A 173 18.60 -2.90 -2.39
C SER A 173 18.86 -3.80 -3.60
N THR A 174 18.16 -3.61 -4.72
CA THR A 174 18.40 -4.37 -5.94
C THR A 174 19.52 -3.82 -6.81
N THR A 175 19.85 -2.54 -6.68
CA THR A 175 20.89 -1.87 -7.50
C THR A 175 22.26 -1.82 -6.83
N ARG A 176 22.30 -1.90 -5.49
CA ARG A 176 23.55 -1.81 -4.71
C ARG A 176 24.22 -3.16 -4.45
N ILE A 177 23.53 -4.26 -4.74
CA ILE A 177 24.13 -5.58 -4.68
C ILE A 177 25.05 -5.71 -5.86
N ASP A 178 26.34 -5.59 -5.56
CA ASP A 178 27.49 -5.61 -6.47
C ASP A 178 27.68 -7.04 -6.98
N ASP A 179 26.80 -7.47 -7.88
CA ASP A 179 26.94 -8.74 -8.58
C ASP A 179 27.16 -8.47 -10.06
N SER A 180 28.32 -8.92 -10.52
CA SER A 180 28.77 -9.21 -11.89
C SER A 180 27.74 -9.83 -12.88
N ASN A 181 26.47 -9.98 -12.49
CA ASN A 181 25.35 -10.44 -13.30
C ASN A 181 24.40 -9.27 -13.63
N ILE A 182 24.73 -8.56 -14.71
CA ILE A 182 23.99 -7.42 -15.29
C ILE A 182 22.52 -7.76 -15.69
N GLU A 183 22.10 -9.03 -15.61
CA GLU A 183 20.82 -9.50 -16.14
C GLU A 183 19.62 -9.45 -15.18
N GLN A 184 19.80 -9.22 -13.86
CA GLN A 184 18.67 -9.26 -12.92
C GLN A 184 17.95 -7.89 -12.80
N PRO A 185 16.62 -7.82 -13.00
CA PRO A 185 15.90 -6.56 -13.07
C PRO A 185 15.80 -5.88 -11.70
N PRO A 186 15.84 -4.54 -11.62
CA PRO A 186 15.61 -3.83 -10.36
C PRO A 186 14.17 -3.98 -9.88
N PHE A 187 13.93 -3.78 -8.58
CA PHE A 187 12.57 -3.70 -8.05
C PHE A 187 11.78 -2.60 -8.76
N SER A 188 10.48 -2.83 -8.94
CA SER A 188 9.59 -1.96 -9.72
C SER A 188 8.23 -2.02 -9.09
N LYS A 189 7.79 -0.91 -8.48
CA LYS A 189 6.50 -0.82 -7.80
C LYS A 189 5.34 -1.20 -8.72
N LYS A 190 5.45 -0.85 -10.02
CA LYS A 190 4.40 -1.13 -11.00
C LYS A 190 4.28 -2.63 -11.33
N ASN A 191 5.41 -3.31 -11.47
CA ASN A 191 5.42 -4.68 -11.99
C ASN A 191 5.47 -5.70 -10.84
N HIS A 192 6.29 -5.46 -9.82
CA HIS A 192 6.56 -6.41 -8.77
C HIS A 192 5.55 -6.33 -7.62
N THR A 193 5.16 -5.14 -7.16
CA THR A 193 4.22 -5.01 -6.04
C THR A 193 2.92 -5.81 -6.29
N PRO A 194 2.24 -5.72 -7.45
CA PRO A 194 1.02 -6.51 -7.69
C PRO A 194 1.24 -8.03 -7.66
N GLU A 195 2.36 -8.53 -8.18
CA GLU A 195 2.67 -9.96 -8.21
C GLU A 195 3.05 -10.48 -6.83
N LEU A 196 3.89 -9.74 -6.10
CA LEU A 196 4.28 -10.07 -4.74
C LEU A 196 3.09 -10.08 -3.79
N LEU A 197 2.16 -9.12 -3.93
CA LEU A 197 0.92 -9.08 -3.17
C LEU A 197 0.11 -10.39 -3.31
N LYS A 198 0.12 -11.05 -4.47
CA LYS A 198 -0.59 -12.34 -4.67
C LYS A 198 0.08 -13.48 -3.89
N MET A 199 1.38 -13.40 -3.65
CA MET A 199 2.15 -14.42 -2.94
C MET A 199 1.98 -14.34 -1.43
N LEU A 200 1.61 -13.18 -0.92
CA LEU A 200 1.50 -12.91 0.52
C LEU A 200 0.56 -13.88 1.25
N ASN A 201 0.97 -14.24 2.46
CA ASN A 201 0.22 -14.96 3.45
C ASN A 201 -0.24 -13.99 4.56
N PRO A 202 -1.54 -13.67 4.63
CA PRO A 202 -2.06 -12.72 5.62
C PRO A 202 -1.84 -13.17 7.07
N GLU A 203 -1.74 -14.48 7.32
CA GLU A 203 -1.50 -15.01 8.68
C GLU A 203 -0.07 -14.72 9.18
N VAL A 204 0.88 -14.52 8.26
CA VAL A 204 2.24 -14.06 8.61
C VAL A 204 2.23 -12.55 8.85
N ILE A 205 1.58 -11.79 7.96
CA ILE A 205 1.55 -10.32 8.03
C ILE A 205 0.90 -9.84 9.32
N GLN A 206 -0.23 -10.43 9.74
CA GLN A 206 -0.94 -10.05 10.96
C GLN A 206 -0.11 -10.15 12.25
N LYS A 207 0.94 -10.99 12.26
CA LYS A 207 1.80 -11.14 13.43
C LYS A 207 2.75 -9.96 13.60
N LYS A 208 3.07 -9.26 12.52
CA LYS A 208 4.08 -8.20 12.44
C LYS A 208 3.51 -6.81 12.15
N CYS A 209 2.34 -6.77 11.52
CA CYS A 209 1.66 -5.56 11.07
C CYS A 209 0.33 -5.42 11.82
N LEU A 210 0.30 -4.53 12.82
CA LEU A 210 -0.84 -4.31 13.72
C LEU A 210 -2.01 -3.61 13.00
N ILE A 211 -1.72 -2.63 12.15
CA ILE A 211 -2.73 -1.89 11.36
C ILE A 211 -3.33 -2.83 10.31
N PHE A 212 -2.48 -3.62 9.63
CA PHE A 212 -2.97 -4.70 8.76
C PHE A 212 -3.87 -5.68 9.51
N ARG A 213 -3.49 -6.07 10.73
CA ARG A 213 -4.29 -7.01 11.53
C ARG A 213 -5.64 -6.45 11.92
N GLU A 214 -5.75 -5.17 12.26
CA GLU A 214 -7.06 -4.53 12.49
C GLU A 214 -7.94 -4.65 11.24
N PHE A 215 -7.40 -4.30 10.07
CA PHE A 215 -8.10 -4.41 8.79
C PHE A 215 -8.54 -5.84 8.48
N TYR A 216 -7.61 -6.80 8.56
CA TYR A 216 -7.89 -8.18 8.20
C TYR A 216 -8.93 -8.81 9.13
N ASN A 217 -8.82 -8.58 10.43
CA ASN A 217 -9.81 -9.06 11.40
C ASN A 217 -11.18 -8.44 11.14
N TYR A 218 -11.26 -7.12 10.92
CA TYR A 218 -12.52 -6.47 10.60
C TYR A 218 -13.21 -7.12 9.40
N MET A 219 -12.48 -7.32 8.31
CA MET A 219 -13.01 -7.95 7.10
C MET A 219 -13.46 -9.39 7.37
N ARG A 220 -12.71 -10.16 8.16
CA ARG A 220 -13.12 -11.53 8.52
C ARG A 220 -14.39 -11.57 9.38
N TYR A 221 -14.58 -10.61 10.29
CA TYR A 221 -15.77 -10.58 11.14
C TYR A 221 -17.00 -10.01 10.42
N PHE A 222 -16.82 -9.03 9.55
CA PHE A 222 -17.94 -8.38 8.85
C PHE A 222 -18.68 -9.33 7.89
N PHE A 223 -17.95 -10.29 7.29
CA PHE A 223 -18.49 -11.23 6.29
C PHE A 223 -18.59 -12.68 6.80
N ARG A 224 -18.64 -12.87 8.12
CA ARG A 224 -19.03 -14.13 8.76
C ARG A 224 -20.51 -14.11 9.09
#